data_AF-A0A1S3XEF6-F1
#
_entry.id   AF-A0A1S3XEF6-F1
#
_cell.length_a   1.000
_cell.length_b   1.000
_cell.length_c   1.000
_cell.angle_alpha   90.00
_cell.angle_beta   90.00
_cell.angle_gamma   90.00
#
_symmetry.space_group_name_H-M   'P 1'
#
loop_
_entity.id
_entity.type
_entity.pdbx_description
1 polymer ?
#
loop_
_entity_poly.entity_id
_entity_poly.type
_entity_poly.pdbx_seq_one_letter_code
_entity_poly.pdbx_strand_id
1 'polypeptide(L)'
;MESLAQLEALCERLYNSQDSAERAHAENTLKCFSVNSSYISQCQYILDNASTPYALMLASSSLLKQVTEQRLSLQIRLDIRNYLINYLATRGTDLEPFVTASLIQLFCRVTKYGWFEDDSFREVVKESTSFLNQVMMFKIFF
;
A
#
# COMPACT_ATOMS: atom_id res chain seq x y z
N MET A 1 2.68 3.22 21.88
CA MET A 1 2.10 3.44 20.54
C MET A 1 2.32 4.90 20.23
N GLU A 2 3.17 5.23 19.26
CA GLU A 2 3.18 6.58 18.68
C GLU A 2 1.76 6.86 18.17
N SER A 3 1.24 8.05 18.42
CA SER A 3 -0.09 8.39 17.91
C SER A 3 -0.02 8.47 16.38
N LEU A 4 -1.11 8.08 15.69
CA LEU A 4 -1.17 8.16 14.23
C LEU A 4 -0.81 9.56 13.72
N ALA A 5 -1.25 10.61 14.44
CA ALA A 5 -0.90 12.00 14.15
C ALA A 5 0.61 12.30 14.20
N GLN A 6 1.36 11.67 15.13
CA GLN A 6 2.82 11.81 15.18
C GLN A 6 3.47 11.14 13.97
N LEU A 7 2.99 9.95 13.59
CA LEU A 7 3.47 9.26 12.39
C LEU A 7 3.20 10.07 11.13
N GLU A 8 2.02 10.66 11.00
CA GLU A 8 1.68 11.54 9.88
C GLU A 8 2.61 12.75 9.82
N ALA A 9 2.88 13.40 10.96
CA ALA A 9 3.84 14.50 11.03
C ALA A 9 5.28 14.09 10.64
N LEU A 10 5.71 12.87 10.99
CA LEU A 10 7.00 12.34 10.56
C LEU A 10 7.02 12.08 9.04
N CYS A 11 5.92 11.57 8.48
CA CYS A 11 5.80 11.36 7.03
C CYS A 11 5.86 12.69 6.27
N GLU A 12 5.16 13.71 6.75
CA GLU A 12 5.24 15.06 6.19
C GLU A 12 6.69 15.56 6.14
N ARG A 13 7.44 15.42 7.23
CA ARG A 13 8.86 15.82 7.27
C ARG A 13 9.72 14.99 6.32
N LEU A 14 9.45 13.69 6.20
CA LEU A 14 10.19 12.80 5.31
C LEU A 14 10.10 13.25 3.85
N TYR A 15 8.92 13.68 3.39
CA TYR A 15 8.69 14.05 1.99
C TYR A 15 8.84 15.54 1.70
N ASN A 16 8.58 16.43 2.67
CA ASN A 16 8.54 17.89 2.44
C ASN A 16 9.67 18.69 3.11
N SER A 17 10.40 18.16 4.10
CA SER A 17 11.42 18.96 4.79
C SER A 17 12.62 19.25 3.87
N GLN A 18 13.07 20.51 3.86
CA GLN A 18 14.29 20.94 3.19
C GLN A 18 15.54 20.73 4.05
N ASP A 19 15.36 20.49 5.36
CA ASP A 19 16.46 20.17 6.27
C ASP A 19 16.81 18.67 6.16
N SER A 20 18.05 18.39 5.78
CA SER A 20 18.55 17.03 5.64
C SER A 20 18.59 16.27 6.97
N ALA A 21 18.83 16.96 8.09
CA ALA A 21 18.88 16.35 9.42
C ALA A 21 17.48 15.93 9.89
N GLU A 22 16.46 16.78 9.68
CA GLU A 22 15.07 16.43 10.00
C GLU A 22 14.55 15.28 9.15
N ARG A 23 14.84 15.31 7.84
CA ARG A 23 14.45 14.24 6.92
C ARG A 23 15.12 12.92 7.29
N ALA A 24 16.42 12.93 7.62
CA ALA A 24 17.14 11.76 8.07
C ALA A 24 16.63 11.22 9.41
N HIS A 25 16.22 12.10 10.33
CA HIS A 25 15.60 11.68 11.59
C HIS A 25 14.26 10.97 11.33
N ALA A 26 13.38 11.57 10.52
CA ALA A 26 12.10 10.95 10.14
C ALA A 26 12.30 9.60 9.44
N GLU A 27 13.24 9.52 8.49
CA GLU A 27 13.57 8.29 7.79
C GLU A 27 14.05 7.20 8.76
N ASN A 28 14.97 7.51 9.68
CA ASN A 28 15.49 6.55 10.63
C ASN A 28 14.39 6.00 11.57
N THR A 29 13.46 6.85 11.99
CA THR A 29 12.32 6.44 12.83
C THR A 29 11.35 5.54 12.05
N LEU A 30 11.02 5.90 10.81
CA LEU A 30 10.05 5.18 9.98
C LEU A 30 10.63 3.92 9.31
N LYS A 31 11.96 3.75 9.30
CA LYS A 31 12.64 2.63 8.63
C LYS A 31 12.16 1.25 9.09
N CYS A 32 11.75 1.12 10.35
CA CYS A 32 11.31 -0.15 10.94
C CYS A 32 10.13 -0.78 10.18
N PHE A 33 9.22 0.04 9.65
CA PHE A 33 8.07 -0.39 8.85
C PHE A 33 8.48 -1.19 7.61
N SER A 34 9.63 -0.87 7.02
CA SER A 34 10.10 -1.50 5.79
C SER A 34 11.00 -2.72 6.03
N VAL A 35 11.52 -2.89 7.25
CA VAL A 35 12.52 -3.92 7.60
C VAL A 35 11.93 -5.06 8.43
N ASN A 36 10.88 -4.82 9.21
CA ASN A 36 10.32 -5.84 10.09
C ASN A 36 8.89 -6.22 9.68
N SER A 37 8.70 -7.47 9.23
CA SER A 37 7.40 -8.02 8.81
C SER A 37 6.32 -7.97 9.89
N SER A 38 6.67 -7.81 11.17
CA SER A 38 5.69 -7.57 12.23
C SER A 38 4.89 -6.28 12.04
N TYR A 39 5.39 -5.35 11.22
CA TYR A 39 4.73 -4.08 10.92
C TYR A 39 3.73 -4.16 9.76
N ILE A 40 3.53 -5.32 9.12
CA ILE A 40 2.56 -5.47 8.02
C ILE A 40 1.16 -5.02 8.46
N SER A 41 0.68 -5.51 9.61
CA SER A 41 -0.62 -5.11 10.16
C SER A 41 -0.68 -3.62 10.50
N GLN A 42 0.45 -3.02 10.91
CA GLN A 42 0.52 -1.59 11.19
C GLN A 42 0.48 -0.77 9.90
N CYS A 43 1.09 -1.23 8.81
CA CYS A 43 0.96 -0.59 7.50
C CYS A 43 -0.49 -0.63 7.01
N GLN A 44 -1.20 -1.75 7.18
CA GLN A 44 -2.63 -1.84 6.87
C GLN A 44 -3.46 -0.90 7.74
N TYR A 45 -3.17 -0.83 9.05
CA TYR A 45 -3.82 0.13 9.95
C TYR A 45 -3.61 1.58 9.48
N ILE A 46 -2.41 1.96 9.06
CA ILE A 46 -2.12 3.29 8.50
C ILE A 46 -2.93 3.53 7.23
N LEU A 47 -2.97 2.57 6.30
CA LEU A 47 -3.74 2.69 5.08
C LEU A 47 -5.24 2.90 5.35
N ASP A 48 -5.78 2.25 6.38
CA ASP A 48 -7.19 2.35 6.73
C ASP A 48 -7.54 3.66 7.46
N ASN A 49 -6.63 4.17 8.31
CA ASN A 49 -6.96 5.23 9.26
C ASN A 49 -6.26 6.57 9.01
N ALA A 50 -5.17 6.60 8.23
CA ALA A 50 -4.44 7.84 7.99
C ALA A 50 -5.24 8.81 7.11
N SER A 51 -5.06 10.08 7.43
CA SER A 51 -5.67 11.22 6.75
C SER A 51 -4.71 11.87 5.75
N THR A 52 -3.40 11.70 5.91
CA THR A 52 -2.41 12.31 5.02
C THR A 52 -1.93 11.36 3.93
N PRO A 53 -1.78 11.84 2.68
CA PRO A 53 -1.36 11.00 1.56
C PRO A 53 0.09 10.51 1.70
N TYR A 54 0.94 11.23 2.43
CA TYR A 54 2.31 10.81 2.71
C TYR A 54 2.39 9.63 3.69
N ALA A 55 1.47 9.52 4.66
CA ALA A 55 1.40 8.35 5.52
C ALA A 55 0.93 7.11 4.73
N LEU A 56 -0.04 7.29 3.82
CA LEU A 56 -0.45 6.22 2.90
C LEU A 56 0.71 5.79 1.99
N MET A 57 1.48 6.74 1.48
CA MET A 57 2.66 6.48 0.66
C MET A 57 3.75 5.72 1.44
N LEU A 58 4.01 6.10 2.70
CA LEU A 58 4.94 5.38 3.60
C LEU A 58 4.50 3.92 3.75
N ALA A 59 3.24 3.68 4.12
CA ALA A 59 2.72 2.34 4.33
C ALA A 59 2.81 1.47 3.06
N SER A 60 2.38 2.02 1.92
CA SER A 60 2.47 1.38 0.60
C SER A 60 3.92 1.02 0.23
N SER A 61 4.84 1.98 0.37
CA SER A 61 6.27 1.78 0.06
C SER A 61 6.94 0.77 0.99
N SER A 62 6.54 0.74 2.27
CA SER A 62 7.06 -0.21 3.25
C SER A 62 6.61 -1.63 2.94
N LEU A 63 5.33 -1.84 2.65
CA LEU A 63 4.81 -3.14 2.21
C LEU A 63 5.48 -3.59 0.90
N LEU A 64 5.72 -2.67 -0.03
CA LEU A 64 6.40 -2.97 -1.30
C LEU A 64 7.81 -3.49 -1.07
N LYS A 65 8.55 -2.84 -0.17
CA LYS A 65 9.88 -3.29 0.20
C LYS A 65 9.84 -4.66 0.87
N GLN A 66 8.93 -4.88 1.82
CA GLN A 66 8.78 -6.16 2.51
C GLN A 66 8.45 -7.31 1.56
N VAL A 67 7.48 -7.13 0.66
CA VAL A 67 7.11 -8.14 -0.35
C VAL A 67 8.27 -8.44 -1.31
N THR A 68 9.10 -7.43 -1.60
CA THR A 68 10.20 -7.55 -2.57
C THR A 68 11.44 -8.20 -1.96
N GLU A 69 11.81 -7.80 -0.76
CA GLU A 69 13.10 -8.13 -0.14
C GLU A 69 13.00 -9.28 0.87
N GLN A 70 11.81 -9.55 1.42
CA GLN A 70 11.62 -10.56 2.46
C GLN A 70 10.91 -11.81 1.92
N ARG A 71 11.28 -12.97 2.47
CA ARG A 71 10.57 -14.23 2.22
C ARG A 71 9.35 -14.32 3.13
N LEU A 72 8.30 -13.56 2.79
CA LEU A 72 7.01 -13.67 3.46
C LEU A 72 6.39 -15.06 3.18
N SER A 73 5.53 -15.54 4.07
CA SER A 73 4.78 -16.77 3.82
C SER A 73 3.75 -16.57 2.70
N LEU A 74 3.35 -17.66 2.04
CA LEU A 74 2.33 -17.63 0.99
C LEU A 74 1.03 -16.97 1.49
N GLN A 75 0.58 -17.36 2.68
CA GLN A 75 -0.65 -16.80 3.29
C GLN A 75 -0.57 -15.28 3.46
N ILE A 76 0.55 -14.76 3.99
CA ILE A 76 0.72 -13.31 4.17
C ILE A 76 0.68 -12.59 2.82
N ARG A 77 1.31 -13.16 1.78
CA ARG A 77 1.27 -12.56 0.43
C ARG A 77 -0.15 -12.53 -0.15
N LEU A 78 -0.93 -13.59 0.05
CA LEU A 78 -2.34 -13.65 -0.35
C LEU A 78 -3.19 -12.64 0.41
N ASP A 79 -2.98 -12.51 1.72
CA ASP A 79 -3.70 -11.55 2.55
C ASP A 79 -3.42 -10.11 2.12
N ILE A 80 -2.14 -9.78 1.84
CA ILE A 80 -1.75 -8.46 1.29
C ILE A 80 -2.41 -8.23 -0.06
N ARG A 81 -2.36 -9.20 -0.98
CA ARG A 81 -3.00 -9.10 -2.31
C ARG A 81 -4.49 -8.78 -2.19
N ASN A 82 -5.21 -9.58 -1.40
CA ASN A 82 -6.65 -9.47 -1.23
C ASN A 82 -7.05 -8.17 -0.53
N TYR A 83 -6.24 -7.74 0.45
CA TYR A 83 -6.40 -6.43 1.07
C TYR A 83 -6.28 -5.31 0.03
N LEU A 84 -5.23 -5.32 -0.80
CA LEU A 84 -4.96 -4.24 -1.76
C LEU A 84 -6.04 -4.11 -2.84
N ILE A 85 -6.50 -5.23 -3.40
CA ILE A 85 -7.56 -5.16 -4.42
C ILE A 85 -8.84 -4.61 -3.83
N ASN A 86 -9.23 -5.02 -2.61
CA ASN A 86 -10.41 -4.49 -1.92
C ASN A 86 -10.22 -3.02 -1.51
N TYR A 87 -9.02 -2.62 -1.11
CA TYR A 87 -8.71 -1.23 -0.76
C TYR A 87 -8.82 -0.31 -1.98
N LEU A 88 -8.20 -0.70 -3.11
CA LEU A 88 -8.29 0.04 -4.37
C LEU A 88 -9.73 0.09 -4.90
N ALA A 89 -10.49 -0.98 -4.72
CA ALA A 89 -11.90 -1.05 -5.09
C ALA A 89 -12.78 -0.03 -4.38
N THR A 90 -12.52 0.16 -3.09
CA THR A 90 -13.41 0.90 -2.19
C THR A 90 -13.00 2.35 -2.01
N ARG A 91 -11.69 2.63 -2.08
CA ARG A 91 -11.14 3.97 -1.78
C ARG A 91 -10.33 4.56 -2.94
N GLY A 92 -9.97 3.77 -3.95
CA GLY A 92 -8.99 4.17 -4.96
C GLY A 92 -9.33 5.45 -5.74
N THR A 93 -10.60 5.80 -5.88
CA THR A 93 -11.05 7.02 -6.57
C THR A 93 -10.81 8.30 -5.77
N ASP A 94 -10.72 8.20 -4.45
CA ASP A 94 -10.59 9.34 -3.54
C ASP A 94 -9.14 9.60 -3.13
N LEU A 95 -8.22 8.75 -3.58
CA LEU A 95 -6.79 8.84 -3.27
C LEU A 95 -6.07 9.77 -4.24
N GLU A 96 -5.05 10.44 -3.71
CA GLU A 96 -4.11 11.19 -4.54
C GLU A 96 -3.47 10.29 -5.61
N PRO A 97 -3.30 10.76 -6.86
CA PRO A 97 -2.84 9.93 -7.97
C PRO A 97 -1.52 9.19 -7.69
N PHE A 98 -0.61 9.83 -6.96
CA PHE A 98 0.69 9.25 -6.61
C PHE A 98 0.56 8.11 -5.60
N VAL A 99 -0.40 8.19 -4.66
CA VAL A 99 -0.72 7.12 -3.71
C VAL A 99 -1.39 5.95 -4.44
N THR A 100 -2.35 6.24 -5.32
CA THR A 100 -2.99 5.21 -6.16
C THR A 100 -1.96 4.45 -7.00
N ALA A 101 -1.02 5.16 -7.62
CA ALA A 101 0.05 4.54 -8.39
C ALA A 101 0.96 3.61 -7.56
N SER A 102 1.30 4.00 -6.32
CA SER A 102 2.15 3.17 -5.46
C SER A 102 1.43 1.90 -5.00
N LEU A 103 0.14 1.99 -4.69
CA LEU A 103 -0.68 0.83 -4.30
C LEU A 103 -0.87 -0.15 -5.47
N ILE A 104 -1.10 0.37 -6.68
CA ILE A 104 -1.15 -0.46 -7.90
C ILE A 104 0.21 -1.15 -8.12
N GLN A 105 1.31 -0.43 -7.97
CA GLN A 105 2.65 -1.01 -8.10
C GLN A 105 2.88 -2.14 -7.09
N LEU A 106 2.48 -1.95 -5.84
CA LEU A 106 2.53 -2.96 -4.80
C LEU A 106 1.68 -4.19 -5.16
N PHE A 107 0.43 -4.00 -5.58
CA PHE A 107 -0.45 -5.08 -5.99
C PHE A 107 0.12 -5.89 -7.16
N CYS A 108 0.65 -5.21 -8.18
CA CYS A 108 1.34 -5.86 -9.30
C CYS A 108 2.58 -6.63 -8.84
N ARG A 109 3.36 -6.09 -7.89
CA ARG A 109 4.56 -6.76 -7.35
C ARG A 109 4.21 -8.06 -6.64
N VAL A 110 3.23 -8.00 -5.72
CA VAL A 110 2.74 -9.16 -4.97
C VAL A 110 2.24 -10.24 -5.94
N THR A 111 1.43 -9.84 -6.91
CA THR A 111 0.85 -10.74 -7.91
C THR A 111 1.90 -11.39 -8.78
N LYS A 112 2.89 -10.62 -9.25
CA LYS A 112 4.00 -11.14 -10.05
C LYS A 112 4.81 -12.19 -9.28
N TYR A 113 5.06 -11.95 -7.99
CA TYR A 113 5.89 -12.84 -7.18
C TYR A 113 5.16 -14.14 -6.84
N GLY A 114 3.85 -14.08 -6.62
CA GLY A 114 3.01 -15.24 -6.35
C GLY A 114 2.50 -15.99 -7.60
N TRP A 115 2.72 -15.45 -8.81
CA TRP A 115 2.08 -15.92 -10.05
C TRP A 115 2.19 -17.43 -10.30
N PHE A 116 3.32 -18.04 -9.96
CA PHE A 116 3.59 -19.47 -10.15
C PHE A 116 3.43 -20.31 -8.88
N GLU A 117 3.13 -19.69 -7.75
CA GLU A 117 3.01 -20.38 -6.46
C GLU A 117 1.58 -20.85 -6.20
N ASP A 118 0.59 -20.02 -6.54
CA ASP A 118 -0.83 -20.30 -6.28
C ASP A 118 -1.74 -19.65 -7.34
N ASP A 119 -2.78 -20.36 -7.73
CA ASP A 119 -3.76 -19.94 -8.74
C ASP A 119 -4.50 -18.66 -8.33
N SER A 120 -4.66 -18.41 -7.02
CA SER A 120 -5.33 -17.22 -6.48
C SER A 120 -4.66 -15.91 -6.93
N PHE A 121 -3.35 -15.91 -7.23
CA PHE A 121 -2.70 -14.72 -7.77
C PHE A 121 -3.15 -14.39 -9.20
N ARG A 122 -3.60 -15.40 -9.97
CA ARG A 122 -4.05 -15.24 -11.36
C ARG A 122 -5.49 -14.73 -11.48
N GLU A 123 -6.26 -14.77 -10.39
CA GLU A 123 -7.60 -14.17 -10.33
C GLU A 123 -7.59 -12.65 -10.56
N VAL A 124 -6.41 -12.01 -10.51
CA VAL A 124 -6.23 -10.58 -10.81
C VAL A 124 -6.84 -10.17 -12.15
N VAL A 125 -6.79 -11.05 -13.16
CA VAL A 125 -7.29 -10.77 -14.50
C VAL A 125 -8.81 -10.64 -14.47
N LYS A 126 -9.46 -11.56 -13.75
CA LYS A 126 -10.91 -11.58 -13.59
C LYS A 126 -11.39 -10.40 -12.75
N GLU A 127 -10.72 -10.12 -11.63
CA GLU A 127 -11.04 -9.00 -10.76
C GLU A 127 -10.88 -7.66 -11.51
N SER A 128 -9.77 -7.46 -12.22
CA SER A 128 -9.54 -6.23 -13.01
C SER A 128 -10.59 -6.05 -14.10
N THR A 129 -10.99 -7.14 -14.76
CA THR A 129 -12.07 -7.12 -15.75
C THR A 129 -13.41 -6.74 -15.12
N SER A 130 -13.71 -7.26 -13.92
CA SER A 130 -14.90 -6.87 -13.16
C SER A 130 -14.90 -5.38 -12.81
N PHE A 131 -13.76 -4.83 -12.37
CA PHE A 131 -13.64 -3.38 -12.11
C PHE A 131 -13.95 -2.54 -13.35
N LEU A 132 -13.33 -2.85 -14.49
CA LEU A 132 -13.54 -2.12 -15.73
C LEU A 132 -14.99 -2.17 -16.20
N ASN A 133 -15.65 -3.33 -16.05
CA ASN A 133 -17.04 -3.50 -16.42
C ASN A 133 -18.00 -2.72 -15.51
N GLN A 134 -17.71 -2.64 -14.21
CA GLN A 134 -18.50 -1.83 -13.28
C GLN A 134 -18.41 -0.34 -13.62
N VAL A 135 -17.21 0.18 -13.92
CA VAL A 135 -17.01 1.59 -14.33
C VAL A 135 -17.74 1.91 -15.64
N MET A 136 -17.75 0.99 -16.60
CA MET A 136 -18.54 1.16 -17.83
C MET A 136 -20.05 1.16 -17.58
N MET A 137 -20.54 0.32 -16.66
CA MET A 137 -21.96 0.31 -16.30
C MET A 137 -22.39 1.66 -15.70
N PHE A 138 -21.62 2.24 -14.78
CA PHE A 138 -21.93 3.55 -14.20
C PHE A 138 -21.96 4.69 -15.24
N LYS A 139 -21.19 4.61 -16.33
CA LYS A 139 -21.21 5.62 -17.40
C LYS A 139 -22.39 5.51 -18.37
N ILE A 140 -23.14 4.41 -18.37
CA ILE A 140 -24.31 4.22 -19.24
C ILE A 140 -25.59 4.73 -18.57
N PHE A 141 -25.59 4.85 -17.23
CA PHE A 141 -26.75 5.27 -16.44
C PHE A 141 -26.74 6.75 -16.03
N PHE A 142 -25.77 7.55 -16.49
CA PHE A 142 -25.71 9.01 -16.38
C PHE A 142 -25.51 9.63 -17.76
#